data_AF-A0A7W8YDP2-F1
#
_entry.id   AF-A0A7W8YDP2-F1
#
_cell.length_a   1.000
_cell.length_b   1.000
_cell.length_c   1.000
_cell.angle_alpha   90.00
_cell.angle_beta   90.00
_cell.angle_gamma   90.00
#
_symmetry.space_group_name_H-M   'P 1'
#
loop_
_entity.id
_entity.type
_entity.pdbx_description
1 polymer ?
#
loop_
_entity_poly.entity_id
_entity_poly.type
_entity_poly.pdbx_seq_one_letter_code
_entity_poly.pdbx_strand_id
1 'polypeptide(L)'
;MALPQWHGFVDPVLRVMSDGLVRRNAEIRAVVAERTQLTDEDMAEIMSSGEARWANRINWAVFDSMKAGLLVREARGQYKISDEGLRRVSSTSEITYQTLLEYESYREYQNSSKAPKKPALPGVVPAAALPGAVADADPSEALEQSADQLNRVVIDEIYRNLHELSDIAFERLVPFVVKALGYGTDREDNLKPTQRSGDKGIDGIVWQDALGFDRVYLQAKRYAEGNNVGSPEVQAFSGALGQFRATKGIFITTSTFTSGARAVARDTAHYTLILIDGQRLASLMFEYGVGVQVDRTVVVKKLDQDFFDSF
;
A
#
# COMPACT_ATOMS: atom_id res chain seq x y z
N MET A 1 -14.81 10.20 -11.26
CA MET A 1 -15.24 8.84 -11.67
C MET A 1 -14.12 7.92 -11.23
N ALA A 2 -14.38 6.70 -10.76
CA ALA A 2 -13.29 5.82 -10.33
C ALA A 2 -12.49 5.35 -11.56
N LEU A 3 -11.15 5.32 -11.46
CA LEU A 3 -10.26 4.77 -12.49
C LEU A 3 -10.74 3.37 -12.93
N PRO A 4 -11.05 3.15 -14.22
CA PRO A 4 -11.49 1.85 -14.71
C PRO A 4 -10.47 0.76 -14.40
N GLN A 5 -10.93 -0.48 -14.21
CA GLN A 5 -10.04 -1.65 -14.18
C GLN A 5 -9.38 -1.84 -15.56
N TRP A 6 -8.32 -2.65 -15.62
CA TRP A 6 -7.58 -2.86 -16.86
C TRP A 6 -8.47 -3.30 -18.03
N HIS A 7 -9.45 -4.18 -17.80
CA HIS A 7 -10.37 -4.65 -18.85
C HIS A 7 -11.31 -3.55 -19.35
N GLY A 8 -11.62 -2.57 -18.50
CA GLY A 8 -12.38 -1.38 -18.87
C GLY A 8 -11.66 -0.46 -19.85
N PHE A 9 -10.33 -0.59 -19.99
CA PHE A 9 -9.55 0.12 -21.01
C PHE A 9 -9.51 -0.59 -22.37
N VAL A 10 -9.99 -1.83 -22.49
CA VAL A 10 -9.95 -2.57 -23.76
C VAL A 10 -10.77 -1.87 -24.83
N ASP A 11 -12.02 -1.47 -24.56
CA ASP A 11 -12.84 -0.76 -25.54
C ASP A 11 -12.22 0.60 -25.96
N PRO A 12 -11.77 1.47 -25.04
CA PRO A 12 -11.00 2.66 -25.39
C PRO A 12 -9.78 2.39 -26.27
N VAL A 13 -9.00 1.34 -25.97
CA VAL A 13 -7.86 0.92 -26.79
C VAL A 13 -8.31 0.54 -28.20
N LEU A 14 -9.32 -0.31 -28.34
CA LEU A 14 -9.79 -0.75 -29.66
C LEU A 14 -10.37 0.43 -30.47
N ARG A 15 -11.08 1.36 -29.83
CA ARG A 15 -11.59 2.57 -30.50
C ARG A 15 -10.46 3.46 -31.01
N VAL A 16 -9.38 3.64 -30.24
CA VAL A 16 -8.19 4.38 -30.69
C VAL A 16 -7.54 3.69 -31.88
N MET A 17 -7.48 2.36 -31.87
CA MET A 17 -6.83 1.56 -32.91
C MET A 17 -7.71 1.32 -34.16
N SER A 18 -8.99 1.72 -34.13
CA SER A 18 -9.98 1.43 -35.18
C SER A 18 -9.71 2.09 -36.54
N ASP A 19 -8.80 3.06 -36.61
CA ASP A 19 -8.33 3.66 -37.87
C ASP A 19 -7.33 2.78 -38.63
N GLY A 20 -6.92 1.64 -38.05
CA GLY A 20 -6.02 0.69 -38.70
C GLY A 20 -4.56 1.11 -38.71
N LEU A 21 -4.20 2.22 -38.05
CA LEU A 21 -2.81 2.67 -37.97
C LEU A 21 -2.00 1.79 -37.02
N VAL A 22 -0.72 1.60 -37.36
CA VAL A 22 0.26 0.94 -36.49
C VAL A 22 0.74 1.94 -35.45
N ARG A 23 0.61 1.61 -34.16
CA ARG A 23 1.01 2.50 -33.06
C ARG A 23 1.95 1.83 -32.08
N ARG A 24 2.85 2.61 -31.49
CA ARG A 24 3.66 2.18 -30.35
C ARG A 24 2.80 2.17 -29.09
N ASN A 25 3.10 1.26 -28.16
CA ASN A 25 2.34 1.19 -26.89
C ASN A 25 2.30 2.53 -26.13
N ALA A 26 3.40 3.30 -26.13
CA ALA A 26 3.44 4.62 -25.51
C ALA A 26 2.45 5.62 -26.13
N GLU A 27 2.26 5.57 -27.45
CA GLU A 27 1.29 6.40 -28.17
C GLU A 27 -0.14 5.98 -27.84
N ILE A 28 -0.41 4.67 -27.83
CA ILE A 28 -1.73 4.12 -27.46
C ILE A 28 -2.11 4.60 -26.06
N ARG A 29 -1.20 4.48 -25.08
CA ARG A 29 -1.43 4.97 -23.71
C ARG A 29 -1.80 6.44 -23.65
N ALA A 30 -1.03 7.31 -24.33
CA ALA A 30 -1.25 8.75 -24.31
C ALA A 30 -2.63 9.11 -24.88
N VAL A 31 -2.97 8.56 -26.05
CA VAL A 31 -4.24 8.86 -26.72
C VAL A 31 -5.44 8.27 -25.96
N VAL A 32 -5.30 7.07 -25.39
CA VAL A 32 -6.37 6.47 -24.57
C VAL A 32 -6.62 7.31 -23.33
N ALA A 33 -5.57 7.71 -22.59
CA ALA A 33 -5.70 8.53 -21.39
C ALA A 33 -6.43 9.86 -21.67
N GLU A 34 -6.06 10.53 -22.76
CA GLU A 34 -6.71 11.77 -23.21
C GLU A 34 -8.21 11.56 -23.51
N ARG A 35 -8.55 10.48 -24.24
CA ARG A 35 -9.95 10.20 -24.63
C ARG A 35 -10.82 9.73 -23.47
N THR A 36 -10.25 9.04 -22.49
CA THR A 36 -10.98 8.57 -21.31
C THR A 36 -11.22 9.67 -20.27
N GLN A 37 -10.63 10.86 -20.46
CA GLN A 37 -10.78 12.01 -19.55
C GLN A 37 -10.49 11.65 -18.09
N LEU A 38 -9.35 10.98 -17.86
CA LEU A 38 -8.90 10.63 -16.50
C LEU A 38 -8.70 11.89 -15.66
N THR A 39 -9.07 11.82 -14.39
CA THR A 39 -8.89 12.95 -13.46
C THR A 39 -7.42 13.10 -13.05
N ASP A 40 -7.05 14.27 -12.52
CA ASP A 40 -5.70 14.48 -11.98
C ASP A 40 -5.38 13.50 -10.85
N GLU A 41 -6.38 13.09 -10.07
CA GLU A 41 -6.25 12.06 -9.02
C GLU A 41 -5.94 10.69 -9.63
N ASP A 42 -6.66 10.29 -10.68
CA ASP A 42 -6.40 9.04 -11.40
C ASP A 42 -5.00 9.03 -12.03
N MET A 43 -4.55 10.18 -12.55
CA MET A 43 -3.24 10.33 -13.17
C MET A 43 -2.09 10.35 -12.15
N ALA A 44 -2.36 10.78 -10.92
CA ALA A 44 -1.40 10.85 -9.82
C ALA A 44 -1.25 9.52 -9.06
N GLU A 45 -2.10 8.53 -9.31
CA GLU A 45 -2.04 7.24 -8.61
C GLU A 45 -0.82 6.41 -9.08
N ILE A 46 0.08 6.10 -8.15
CA ILE A 46 1.34 5.37 -8.39
C ILE A 46 1.30 4.00 -7.70
N MET A 47 1.74 2.96 -8.42
CA MET A 47 1.93 1.60 -7.91
C MET A 47 3.20 1.47 -7.06
N SER A 48 3.34 0.39 -6.29
CA SER A 48 4.56 0.10 -5.51
C SER A 48 5.82 0.01 -6.36
N SER A 49 5.65 -0.30 -7.66
CA SER A 49 6.71 -0.32 -8.66
C SER A 49 7.22 1.06 -9.10
N GLY A 50 6.51 2.14 -8.74
CA GLY A 50 6.75 3.50 -9.22
C GLY A 50 6.08 3.85 -10.55
N GLU A 51 5.37 2.90 -11.19
CA GLU A 51 4.60 3.14 -12.42
C GLU A 51 3.22 3.75 -12.10
N ALA A 52 2.72 4.65 -12.95
CA ALA A 52 1.37 5.17 -12.81
C ALA A 52 0.32 4.08 -13.09
N ARG A 53 -0.67 3.93 -12.21
CA ARG A 53 -1.63 2.83 -12.26
C ARG A 53 -2.44 2.81 -13.54
N TRP A 54 -2.91 3.97 -14.00
CA TRP A 54 -3.63 4.10 -15.27
C TRP A 54 -2.77 3.61 -16.46
N ALA A 55 -1.47 3.91 -16.46
CA ALA A 55 -0.56 3.52 -17.53
C ALA A 55 -0.34 2.01 -17.54
N ASN A 56 -0.20 1.41 -16.35
CA ASN A 56 -0.10 -0.04 -16.17
C ASN A 56 -1.36 -0.75 -16.67
N ARG A 57 -2.55 -0.27 -16.27
CA ARG A 57 -3.85 -0.82 -16.71
C ARG A 57 -4.04 -0.76 -18.23
N ILE A 58 -3.68 0.36 -18.88
CA ILE A 58 -3.73 0.43 -20.35
C ILE A 58 -2.72 -0.52 -20.99
N ASN A 59 -1.51 -0.67 -20.42
CA ASN A 59 -0.54 -1.65 -20.92
C ASN A 59 -1.10 -3.08 -20.91
N TRP A 60 -1.80 -3.46 -19.83
CA TRP A 60 -2.51 -4.74 -19.74
C TRP A 60 -3.64 -4.85 -20.74
N ALA A 61 -4.45 -3.81 -20.91
CA ALA A 61 -5.50 -3.78 -21.92
C ALA A 61 -4.95 -4.04 -23.33
N VAL A 62 -3.83 -3.40 -23.70
CA VAL A 62 -3.15 -3.64 -24.99
C VAL A 62 -2.61 -5.07 -25.09
N PHE A 63 -1.95 -5.55 -24.04
CA PHE A 63 -1.37 -6.90 -24.01
C PHE A 63 -2.44 -7.99 -24.14
N ASP A 64 -3.50 -7.91 -23.35
CA ASP A 64 -4.58 -8.91 -23.34
C ASP A 64 -5.45 -8.80 -24.60
N SER A 65 -5.62 -7.60 -25.17
CA SER A 65 -6.22 -7.47 -26.52
C SER A 65 -5.40 -8.19 -27.58
N MET A 66 -4.07 -8.14 -27.49
CA MET A 66 -3.19 -8.89 -28.39
C MET A 66 -3.28 -10.39 -28.14
N LYS A 67 -3.38 -10.84 -26.89
CA LYS A 67 -3.58 -12.26 -26.55
C LYS A 67 -4.94 -12.79 -26.98
N ALA A 68 -5.98 -11.97 -26.95
CA ALA A 68 -7.32 -12.30 -27.45
C ALA A 68 -7.41 -12.22 -28.99
N GLY A 69 -6.35 -11.81 -29.69
CA GLY A 69 -6.36 -11.67 -31.15
C GLY A 69 -7.13 -10.45 -31.67
N LEU A 70 -7.50 -9.52 -30.79
CA LEU A 70 -8.15 -8.25 -31.12
C LEU A 70 -7.15 -7.21 -31.67
N LEU A 71 -5.90 -7.31 -31.21
CA LEU A 71 -4.76 -6.60 -31.79
C LEU A 71 -3.75 -7.61 -32.34
N VAL A 72 -3.05 -7.20 -33.39
CA VAL A 72 -1.87 -7.91 -33.92
C VAL A 72 -0.62 -7.10 -33.64
N ARG A 73 0.50 -7.80 -33.44
CA ARG A 73 1.81 -7.18 -33.24
C ARG A 73 2.57 -7.16 -34.57
N GLU A 74 2.69 -5.99 -35.19
CA GLU A 74 3.39 -5.79 -36.46
C GLU A 74 4.91 -5.78 -36.29
N ALA A 75 5.37 -5.13 -35.22
CA ALA A 75 6.76 -5.09 -34.81
C ALA A 75 6.85 -5.03 -33.28
N ARG A 76 8.07 -5.11 -32.75
CA ARG A 76 8.28 -5.03 -31.30
C ARG A 76 7.68 -3.74 -30.73
N GLY A 77 6.78 -3.88 -29.76
CA GLY A 77 6.07 -2.77 -29.12
C GLY A 77 5.10 -1.99 -30.03
N GLN A 78 4.84 -2.48 -31.24
CA GLN A 78 3.98 -1.85 -32.24
C GLN A 78 2.77 -2.75 -32.55
N TYR A 79 1.59 -2.18 -32.44
CA TYR A 79 0.32 -2.90 -32.54
C TYR A 79 -0.56 -2.30 -33.62
N LYS A 80 -1.42 -3.13 -34.19
CA LYS A 80 -2.47 -2.75 -35.14
C LYS A 80 -3.75 -3.51 -34.79
N ILE A 81 -4.91 -2.94 -35.07
CA ILE A 81 -6.19 -3.65 -34.88
C ILE A 81 -6.33 -4.81 -35.87
N SER A 82 -6.90 -5.93 -35.42
CA SER A 82 -7.25 -7.07 -36.28
C SER A 82 -8.67 -6.93 -36.84
N ASP A 83 -9.04 -7.77 -37.80
CA ASP A 83 -10.44 -7.86 -38.27
C ASP A 83 -11.40 -8.21 -37.13
N GLU A 84 -10.97 -9.05 -36.18
CA GLU A 84 -11.76 -9.38 -35.00
C GLU A 84 -11.89 -8.18 -34.04
N GLY A 85 -10.81 -7.42 -33.86
CA GLY A 85 -10.85 -6.15 -33.12
C GLY A 85 -11.83 -5.15 -33.73
N LEU A 86 -11.83 -5.00 -35.06
CA LEU A 86 -12.78 -4.12 -35.77
C LEU A 86 -14.24 -4.58 -35.61
N ARG A 87 -14.48 -5.90 -35.69
CA ARG A 87 -15.79 -6.47 -35.37
C ARG A 87 -16.21 -6.14 -33.94
N ARG A 88 -15.26 -6.24 -32.98
CA ARG A 88 -15.54 -5.97 -31.57
C ARG A 88 -15.87 -4.51 -31.29
N VAL A 89 -15.23 -3.55 -31.97
CA VAL A 89 -15.54 -2.10 -31.86
C VAL A 89 -16.99 -1.80 -32.27
N SER A 90 -17.56 -2.59 -33.19
CA SER A 90 -18.94 -2.43 -33.65
C SER A 90 -19.98 -2.89 -32.62
N SER A 91 -19.57 -3.60 -31.56
CA SER A 91 -20.44 -4.02 -30.47
C SER A 91 -20.50 -2.96 -29.37
N THR A 92 -21.69 -2.73 -28.81
CA THR A 92 -21.91 -1.82 -27.68
C THR A 92 -21.81 -2.52 -26.32
N SER A 93 -21.62 -3.84 -26.30
CA SER A 93 -21.48 -4.58 -25.05
C SER A 93 -20.18 -4.18 -24.35
N GLU A 94 -20.23 -4.07 -23.03
CA GLU A 94 -19.05 -3.85 -22.20
C GLU A 94 -18.04 -5.00 -22.35
N ILE A 95 -16.75 -4.70 -22.28
CA ILE A 95 -15.69 -5.71 -22.23
C ILE A 95 -15.38 -5.97 -20.77
N THR A 96 -15.56 -7.22 -20.37
CA THR A 96 -15.14 -7.72 -19.06
C THR A 96 -14.06 -8.77 -19.22
N TYR A 97 -13.44 -9.18 -18.11
CA TYR A 97 -12.56 -10.36 -18.10
C TYR A 97 -13.25 -11.62 -18.66
N GLN A 98 -14.54 -11.81 -18.37
CA GLN A 98 -15.30 -12.95 -18.90
C GLN A 98 -15.47 -12.87 -20.41
N THR A 99 -15.69 -11.66 -20.95
CA THR A 99 -15.73 -11.44 -22.41
C THR A 99 -14.42 -11.84 -23.08
N LEU A 100 -13.27 -11.55 -22.45
CA LEU A 100 -11.98 -11.94 -23.01
C LEU A 100 -11.78 -13.47 -23.01
N LEU A 101 -12.36 -14.19 -22.03
CA LEU A 101 -12.34 -15.66 -22.00
C LEU A 101 -13.18 -16.32 -23.10
N GLU A 102 -14.01 -15.57 -23.83
CA GLU A 102 -14.75 -16.09 -24.98
C GLU A 102 -13.83 -16.32 -26.20
N TYR A 103 -12.67 -15.64 -26.26
CA TYR A 103 -11.69 -15.80 -27.33
C TYR A 103 -10.79 -17.01 -27.10
N GLU A 104 -10.76 -17.94 -28.07
CA GLU A 104 -9.94 -19.16 -28.01
C GLU A 104 -8.45 -18.86 -27.73
N SER A 105 -7.89 -17.90 -28.47
CA SER A 105 -6.50 -17.43 -28.33
C SER A 105 -6.17 -16.96 -26.91
N TYR A 106 -7.13 -16.29 -26.25
CA TYR A 106 -6.96 -15.83 -24.87
C TYR A 106 -6.99 -16.99 -23.87
N ARG A 107 -7.89 -17.96 -24.06
CA ARG A 107 -7.94 -19.17 -23.22
C ARG A 107 -6.67 -20.02 -23.35
N GLU A 108 -6.14 -20.18 -24.56
CA GLU A 108 -4.88 -20.89 -24.80
C GLU A 108 -3.71 -20.21 -24.07
N TYR A 109 -3.66 -18.87 -24.11
CA TYR A 109 -2.68 -18.09 -23.34
C TYR A 109 -2.82 -18.32 -21.82
N GLN A 110 -4.03 -18.26 -21.27
CA GLN A 110 -4.27 -18.49 -19.84
C GLN A 110 -3.89 -19.91 -19.41
N ASN A 111 -4.17 -20.91 -20.25
CA ASN A 111 -3.86 -22.31 -19.95
C ASN A 111 -2.35 -22.62 -20.06
N SER A 112 -1.67 -22.06 -21.07
CA SER A 112 -0.21 -22.22 -21.21
C SER A 112 0.57 -21.55 -20.08
N SER A 113 0.03 -20.47 -19.50
CA SER A 113 0.61 -19.78 -18.35
C SER A 113 0.42 -20.54 -17.03
N LYS A 114 -0.57 -21.44 -16.94
CA LYS A 114 -0.83 -22.28 -15.75
C LYS A 114 -0.01 -23.58 -15.70
N ALA A 115 0.67 -23.96 -16.79
CA ALA A 115 1.40 -25.23 -16.86
C ALA A 115 2.84 -25.10 -16.30
N PRO A 116 3.20 -25.80 -15.20
CA PRO A 116 4.59 -25.84 -14.75
C PRO A 116 5.41 -26.74 -15.70
N LYS A 117 6.29 -26.15 -16.52
CA LYS A 117 7.32 -26.89 -17.26
C LYS A 117 8.57 -27.20 -16.40
N LYS A 118 8.37 -27.77 -15.20
CA LYS A 118 9.45 -28.43 -14.44
C LYS A 118 8.93 -29.73 -13.80
N PRO A 119 9.73 -30.81 -13.73
CA PRO A 119 9.37 -31.99 -12.95
C PRO A 119 9.16 -31.57 -11.49
N ALA A 120 8.03 -31.94 -10.91
CA ALA A 120 7.73 -31.66 -9.51
C ALA A 120 8.78 -32.36 -8.61
N LEU A 121 9.35 -31.62 -7.66
CA LEU A 121 9.99 -32.23 -6.49
C LEU A 121 8.92 -33.01 -5.70
N PRO A 122 9.21 -34.22 -5.17
CA PRO A 122 8.23 -34.97 -4.40
C PRO A 122 7.84 -34.18 -3.14
N GLY A 123 6.54 -33.91 -2.97
CA GLY A 123 6.00 -33.32 -1.73
C GLY A 123 5.44 -31.90 -1.84
N VAL A 124 5.47 -31.26 -3.02
CA VAL A 124 4.81 -29.95 -3.20
C VAL A 124 3.38 -30.16 -3.68
N VAL A 125 2.41 -29.99 -2.78
CA VAL A 125 0.99 -29.92 -3.13
C VAL A 125 0.77 -28.62 -3.91
N PRO A 126 0.24 -28.64 -5.14
CA PRO A 126 -0.10 -27.42 -5.85
C PRO A 126 -1.19 -26.68 -5.06
N ALA A 127 -0.91 -25.43 -4.69
CA ALA A 127 -1.93 -24.55 -4.15
C ALA A 127 -3.00 -24.35 -5.24
N ALA A 128 -4.21 -24.84 -4.99
CA ALA A 128 -5.36 -24.61 -5.85
C ALA A 128 -5.58 -23.10 -5.98
N ALA A 129 -5.55 -22.59 -7.21
CA ALA A 129 -5.91 -21.21 -7.49
C ALA A 129 -7.35 -20.96 -7.04
N LEU A 130 -7.54 -20.06 -6.07
CA LEU A 130 -8.86 -19.61 -5.62
C LEU A 130 -9.57 -18.91 -6.79
N PRO A 131 -10.77 -19.35 -7.20
CA PRO A 131 -11.56 -18.67 -8.21
C PRO A 131 -12.38 -17.55 -7.55
N GLY A 132 -12.13 -16.29 -7.92
CA GLY A 132 -13.05 -15.19 -7.58
C GLY A 132 -12.42 -13.79 -7.54
N ALA A 133 -11.31 -13.60 -6.81
CA ALA A 133 -10.75 -12.26 -6.57
C ALA A 133 -9.83 -11.75 -7.69
N VAL A 134 -9.38 -12.63 -8.59
CA VAL A 134 -8.38 -12.33 -9.64
C VAL A 134 -9.00 -11.81 -10.95
N ALA A 135 -10.33 -11.69 -11.03
CA ALA A 135 -11.00 -11.35 -12.30
C ALA A 135 -10.90 -9.86 -12.67
N ASP A 136 -10.76 -8.98 -11.68
CA ASP A 136 -10.83 -7.52 -11.88
C ASP A 136 -9.50 -6.79 -11.70
N ALA A 137 -8.44 -7.47 -11.25
CA ALA A 137 -7.10 -6.90 -11.13
C ALA A 137 -6.18 -7.49 -12.20
N ASP A 138 -5.26 -6.68 -12.75
CA ASP A 138 -4.18 -7.22 -13.56
C ASP A 138 -3.14 -7.95 -12.67
N PRO A 139 -2.27 -8.79 -13.23
CA PRO A 139 -1.29 -9.54 -12.44
C PRO A 139 -0.38 -8.71 -11.53
N SER A 140 -0.07 -7.45 -11.87
CA SER A 140 0.77 -6.59 -11.04
C SER A 140 -0.02 -6.08 -9.84
N GLU A 141 -1.25 -5.61 -10.06
CA GLU A 141 -2.17 -5.21 -8.98
C GLU A 141 -2.56 -6.39 -8.09
N ALA A 142 -2.82 -7.57 -8.66
CA ALA A 142 -3.13 -8.78 -7.90
C ALA A 142 -1.97 -9.18 -6.95
N LEU A 143 -0.72 -8.98 -7.38
CA LEU A 143 0.46 -9.20 -6.54
C LEU A 143 0.53 -8.19 -5.40
N GLU A 144 0.33 -6.89 -5.67
CA GLU A 144 0.29 -5.83 -4.65
C GLU A 144 -0.80 -6.08 -3.62
N GLN A 145 -2.02 -6.37 -4.06
CA GLN A 145 -3.15 -6.69 -3.19
C GLN A 145 -2.87 -7.91 -2.30
N SER A 146 -2.22 -8.94 -2.87
CA SER A 146 -1.84 -10.13 -2.10
C SER A 146 -0.76 -9.80 -1.06
N ALA A 147 0.22 -8.96 -1.40
CA ALA A 147 1.24 -8.51 -0.47
C ALA A 147 0.62 -7.67 0.66
N ASP A 148 -0.26 -6.73 0.34
CA ASP A 148 -0.99 -5.93 1.32
C ASP A 148 -1.84 -6.79 2.25
N GLN A 149 -2.49 -7.83 1.71
CA GLN A 149 -3.26 -8.76 2.51
C GLN A 149 -2.36 -9.53 3.50
N LEU A 150 -1.19 -10.01 3.06
CA LEU A 150 -0.21 -10.66 3.95
C LEU A 150 0.30 -9.68 5.01
N ASN A 151 0.61 -8.45 4.63
CA ASN A 151 1.08 -7.41 5.55
C ASN A 151 0.03 -7.10 6.63
N ARG A 152 -1.26 -7.03 6.27
CA ARG A 152 -2.35 -6.82 7.22
C ARG A 152 -2.43 -7.93 8.26
N VAL A 153 -2.25 -9.19 7.87
CA VAL A 153 -2.23 -10.31 8.82
C VAL A 153 -1.13 -10.12 9.86
N VAL A 154 0.06 -9.68 9.44
CA VAL A 154 1.19 -9.40 10.36
C VAL A 154 0.88 -8.20 11.25
N ILE A 155 0.32 -7.11 10.71
CA ILE A 155 -0.07 -5.93 11.49
C ILE A 155 -1.10 -6.29 12.56
N ASP A 156 -2.11 -7.11 12.23
CA ASP A 156 -3.11 -7.59 13.19
C ASP A 156 -2.49 -8.51 14.25
N GLU A 157 -1.47 -9.29 13.90
CA GLU A 157 -0.70 -10.07 14.87
C GLU A 157 0.13 -9.20 15.81
N ILE A 158 0.80 -8.16 15.31
CA ILE A 158 1.48 -7.16 16.14
C ILE A 158 0.46 -6.52 17.11
N TYR A 159 -0.68 -6.08 16.60
CA TYR A 159 -1.73 -5.45 17.41
C TYR A 159 -2.22 -6.37 18.54
N ARG A 160 -2.42 -7.66 18.27
CA ARG A 160 -2.77 -8.65 19.30
C ARG A 160 -1.66 -8.80 20.35
N ASN A 161 -0.41 -8.94 19.92
CA ASN A 161 0.73 -9.04 20.82
C ASN A 161 0.87 -7.80 21.73
N LEU A 162 0.55 -6.60 21.25
CA LEU A 162 0.56 -5.38 22.06
C LEU A 162 -0.42 -5.46 23.25
N HIS A 163 -1.58 -6.10 23.07
CA HIS A 163 -2.57 -6.27 24.14
C HIS A 163 -2.18 -7.32 25.18
N GLU A 164 -1.33 -8.28 24.80
CA GLU A 164 -0.81 -9.30 25.72
C GLU A 164 0.31 -8.75 26.63
N LEU A 165 0.84 -7.57 26.34
CA LEU A 165 1.86 -6.93 27.16
C LEU A 165 1.28 -6.43 28.50
N SER A 166 2.10 -6.57 29.55
CA SER A 166 1.89 -5.82 30.79
C SER A 166 2.04 -4.31 30.54
N ASP A 167 1.42 -3.47 31.38
CA ASP A 167 1.57 -1.99 31.32
C ASP A 167 3.04 -1.58 31.24
N ILE A 168 3.85 -2.22 32.08
CA ILE A 168 5.29 -2.00 32.20
C ILE A 168 6.04 -2.35 30.91
N ALA A 169 5.67 -3.48 30.28
CA ALA A 169 6.31 -3.92 29.05
C ALA A 169 5.92 -3.00 27.88
N PHE A 170 4.67 -2.54 27.83
CA PHE A 170 4.20 -1.59 26.83
C PHE A 170 4.89 -0.23 26.95
N GLU A 171 4.98 0.32 28.17
CA GLU A 171 5.74 1.56 28.46
C GLU A 171 7.20 1.43 28.00
N ARG A 172 7.82 0.27 28.20
CA ARG A 172 9.20 0.00 27.76
C ARG A 172 9.34 -0.15 26.25
N LEU A 173 8.32 -0.63 25.54
CA LEU A 173 8.33 -0.82 24.09
C LEU A 173 8.25 0.53 23.35
N VAL A 174 7.39 1.43 23.80
CA VAL A 174 7.07 2.70 23.13
C VAL A 174 8.32 3.50 22.73
N PRO A 175 9.32 3.71 23.61
CA PRO A 175 10.53 4.43 23.24
C PRO A 175 11.34 3.77 22.10
N PHE A 176 11.32 2.44 21.96
CA PHE A 176 11.98 1.75 20.84
C PHE A 176 11.27 2.02 19.51
N VAL A 177 9.94 2.03 19.51
CA VAL A 177 9.16 2.35 18.32
C VAL A 177 9.43 3.79 17.90
N VAL A 178 9.37 4.73 18.85
CA VAL A 178 9.66 6.16 18.59
C VAL A 178 11.08 6.36 18.05
N LYS A 179 12.08 5.62 18.57
CA LYS A 179 13.43 5.62 18.02
C LYS A 179 13.47 5.12 16.57
N ALA A 180 12.78 4.03 16.25
CA ALA A 180 12.73 3.49 14.89
C ALA A 180 12.10 4.47 13.89
N LEU A 181 11.13 5.29 14.34
CA LEU A 181 10.55 6.39 13.56
C LEU A 181 11.52 7.55 13.27
N GLY A 182 12.77 7.47 13.74
CA GLY A 182 13.79 8.51 13.56
C GLY A 182 13.78 9.59 14.64
N TYR A 183 12.98 9.42 15.71
CA TYR A 183 13.03 10.31 16.87
C TYR A 183 13.96 9.73 17.92
N GLY A 184 15.15 10.30 18.08
CA GLY A 184 16.16 9.76 18.99
C GLY A 184 17.55 9.90 18.38
N THR A 185 18.55 10.22 19.19
CA THR A 185 19.96 10.08 18.77
C THR A 185 20.56 8.74 19.24
N ASP A 186 21.84 8.48 18.95
CA ASP A 186 22.52 7.26 19.43
C ASP A 186 23.19 7.42 20.79
N ARG A 187 22.76 8.40 21.59
CA ARG A 187 23.25 8.58 22.96
C ARG A 187 22.67 7.47 23.86
N GLU A 188 23.50 6.88 24.71
CA GLU A 188 23.07 5.90 25.74
C GLU A 188 21.95 6.44 26.65
N ASP A 189 21.90 7.77 26.80
CA ASP A 189 20.94 8.51 27.62
C ASP A 189 19.59 8.80 26.94
N ASN A 190 19.37 8.38 25.69
CA ASN A 190 18.20 8.80 24.92
C ASN A 190 16.89 8.13 25.25
N LEU A 191 16.96 7.01 25.96
CA LEU A 191 15.81 6.26 26.40
C LEU A 191 15.93 6.19 27.92
N LYS A 192 15.66 7.31 28.59
CA LYS A 192 15.55 7.33 30.05
C LYS A 192 14.09 7.06 30.41
N PRO A 193 13.77 5.88 30.96
CA PRO A 193 12.49 5.71 31.66
C PRO A 193 12.44 6.78 32.76
N THR A 194 11.37 7.55 32.83
CA THR A 194 11.15 8.45 33.96
C THR A 194 11.05 7.58 35.22
N GLN A 195 11.79 7.93 36.27
CA GLN A 195 11.81 7.11 37.49
C GLN A 195 10.39 7.02 38.05
N ARG A 196 9.96 5.78 38.30
CA ARG A 196 8.64 5.45 38.87
C ARG A 196 8.46 6.09 40.24
N SER A 197 7.68 7.16 40.26
CA SER A 197 6.77 7.61 41.32
C SER A 197 6.82 9.14 41.39
N GLY A 198 5.78 9.80 40.89
CA GLY A 198 5.55 11.25 41.08
C GLY A 198 5.48 12.10 39.81
N ASP A 199 5.84 11.58 38.64
CA ASP A 199 5.72 12.35 37.40
C ASP A 199 4.30 12.32 36.86
N LYS A 200 3.80 13.53 36.57
CA LYS A 200 2.41 13.90 36.33
C LYS A 200 1.88 13.43 34.96
N GLY A 201 2.07 12.14 34.63
CA GLY A 201 1.65 11.56 33.35
C GLY A 201 2.72 11.60 32.25
N ILE A 202 4.01 11.50 32.58
CA ILE A 202 5.07 11.35 31.57
C ILE A 202 5.78 10.02 31.79
N ASP A 203 5.71 9.14 30.78
CA ASP A 203 6.20 7.76 30.85
C ASP A 203 7.58 7.62 30.15
N GLY A 204 7.98 8.62 29.34
CA GLY A 204 9.31 8.65 28.71
C GLY A 204 9.65 9.98 28.07
N ILE A 205 10.95 10.19 27.81
CA ILE A 205 11.47 11.37 27.09
C ILE A 205 12.50 10.89 26.07
N VAL A 206 12.38 11.37 24.84
CA VAL A 206 13.30 11.07 23.74
C VAL A 206 13.87 12.38 23.18
N TRP A 207 15.18 12.43 22.97
CA TRP A 207 15.86 13.60 22.42
C TRP A 207 15.96 13.48 20.90
N GLN A 208 15.46 14.46 20.17
CA GLN A 208 15.48 14.46 18.70
C GLN A 208 16.85 14.83 18.14
N ASP A 209 17.64 15.60 18.89
CA ASP A 209 18.96 16.06 18.47
C ASP A 209 20.06 15.64 19.43
N ALA A 210 21.31 15.68 18.93
CA ALA A 210 22.45 15.19 19.67
C ALA A 210 22.89 16.17 20.77
N LEU A 211 22.55 17.46 20.67
CA LEU A 211 22.91 18.49 21.66
C LEU A 211 21.92 18.52 22.83
N GLY A 212 20.72 17.97 22.63
CA GLY A 212 19.68 17.85 23.63
C GLY A 212 18.84 19.12 23.79
N PHE A 213 18.53 19.81 22.69
CA PHE A 213 17.63 20.97 22.72
C PHE A 213 16.17 20.58 22.49
N ASP A 214 15.93 19.65 21.57
CA ASP A 214 14.63 19.16 21.17
C ASP A 214 14.30 17.85 21.89
N ARG A 215 13.22 17.90 22.69
CA ARG A 215 12.69 16.76 23.44
C ARG A 215 11.28 16.44 22.99
N VAL A 216 11.00 15.15 22.85
CA VAL A 216 9.66 14.60 22.68
C VAL A 216 9.29 13.86 23.95
N TYR A 217 8.16 14.24 24.52
CA TYR A 217 7.63 13.64 25.73
C TYR A 217 6.60 12.57 25.38
N LEU A 218 6.67 11.44 26.05
CA LEU A 218 5.88 10.26 25.75
C LEU A 218 4.96 9.93 26.91
N GLN A 219 3.72 9.59 26.58
CA GLN A 219 2.77 8.93 27.47
C GLN A 219 2.30 7.66 26.79
N ALA A 220 2.33 6.54 27.52
CA ALA A 220 1.93 5.22 27.04
C ALA A 220 0.88 4.62 27.97
N LYS A 221 -0.32 4.33 27.45
CA LYS A 221 -1.39 3.66 28.23
C LYS A 221 -1.89 2.42 27.53
N ARG A 222 -1.68 1.25 28.15
CA ARG A 222 -2.25 -0.02 27.68
C ARG A 222 -3.67 -0.15 28.19
N TYR A 223 -4.65 0.00 27.30
CA TYR A 223 -6.07 -0.20 27.60
C TYR A 223 -6.64 -1.33 26.74
N ALA A 224 -7.61 -2.05 27.32
CA ALA A 224 -8.37 -3.05 26.60
C ALA A 224 -9.16 -2.41 25.45
N GLU A 225 -9.45 -3.19 24.42
CA GLU A 225 -10.29 -2.75 23.31
C GLU A 225 -11.67 -2.30 23.81
N GLY A 226 -12.16 -1.18 23.25
CA GLY A 226 -13.41 -0.53 23.67
C GLY A 226 -13.28 0.39 24.89
N ASN A 227 -12.20 0.29 25.67
CA ASN A 227 -11.89 1.29 26.70
C ASN A 227 -11.15 2.47 26.07
N ASN A 228 -11.91 3.35 25.43
CA ASN A 228 -11.37 4.45 24.63
C ASN A 228 -10.83 5.58 25.50
N VAL A 229 -9.72 6.18 25.08
CA VAL A 229 -9.11 7.32 25.77
C VAL A 229 -9.95 8.59 25.53
N GLY A 230 -10.39 9.20 26.62
CA GLY A 230 -11.24 10.39 26.64
C GLY A 230 -10.47 11.70 26.59
N SER A 231 -11.22 12.80 26.48
CA SER A 231 -10.67 14.15 26.61
C SER A 231 -9.93 14.38 27.95
N PRO A 232 -10.40 13.90 29.12
CA PRO A 232 -9.75 14.17 30.39
C PRO A 232 -8.30 13.66 30.44
N GLU A 233 -8.03 12.46 29.92
CA GLU A 233 -6.69 11.87 29.90
C GLU A 233 -5.76 12.67 28.99
N VAL A 234 -6.23 13.07 27.79
CA VAL A 234 -5.44 13.87 26.86
C VAL A 234 -5.17 15.27 27.43
N GLN A 235 -6.16 15.88 28.10
CA GLN A 235 -6.01 17.16 28.79
C GLN A 235 -5.02 17.08 29.96
N ALA A 236 -5.03 15.97 30.71
CA ALA A 236 -4.07 15.76 31.78
C ALA A 236 -2.62 15.70 31.25
N PHE A 237 -2.41 14.94 30.17
CA PHE A 237 -1.10 14.88 29.51
C PHE A 237 -0.67 16.24 28.94
N SER A 238 -1.59 16.92 28.26
CA SER A 238 -1.45 18.30 27.77
C SER A 238 -1.03 19.27 28.91
N GLY A 239 -1.66 19.18 30.07
CA GLY A 239 -1.28 19.95 31.26
C GLY A 239 0.12 19.62 31.79
N ALA A 240 0.53 18.35 31.71
CA ALA A 240 1.87 17.92 32.08
C ALA A 240 2.93 18.52 31.15
N LEU A 241 2.70 18.48 29.83
CA LEU A 241 3.59 19.08 28.82
C LEU A 241 3.87 20.57 29.12
N GLY A 242 2.82 21.33 29.50
CA GLY A 242 2.96 22.73 29.88
C GLY A 242 3.91 22.94 31.08
N GLN A 243 3.88 22.05 32.07
CA GLN A 243 4.74 22.16 33.26
C GLN A 243 6.21 21.89 32.96
N PHE A 244 6.49 21.01 32.00
CA PHE A 244 7.85 20.74 31.52
C PHE A 244 8.33 21.72 30.44
N ARG A 245 7.49 22.71 30.07
CA ARG A 245 7.71 23.63 28.94
C ARG A 245 8.04 22.84 27.65
N ALA A 246 7.35 21.71 27.48
CA ALA A 246 7.51 20.85 26.32
C ALA A 246 6.87 21.50 25.08
N THR A 247 7.51 21.33 23.93
CA THR A 247 7.01 21.78 22.63
C THR A 247 6.39 20.64 21.81
N LYS A 248 6.70 19.39 22.16
CA LYS A 248 6.30 18.18 21.43
C LYS A 248 5.92 17.06 22.41
N GLY A 249 4.80 16.40 22.16
CA GLY A 249 4.34 15.25 22.94
C GLY A 249 3.67 14.19 22.06
N ILE A 250 3.81 12.93 22.46
CA ILE A 250 3.12 11.79 21.83
C ILE A 250 2.39 11.01 22.91
N PHE A 251 1.07 10.87 22.75
CA PHE A 251 0.26 9.97 23.56
C PHE A 251 -0.04 8.71 22.75
N ILE A 252 0.48 7.58 23.23
CA ILE A 252 0.30 6.26 22.65
C ILE A 252 -0.64 5.42 23.52
N THR A 253 -1.57 4.71 22.89
CA THR A 253 -2.41 3.72 23.56
C THR A 253 -2.61 2.47 22.71
N THR A 254 -2.87 1.33 23.35
CA THR A 254 -3.30 0.10 22.65
C THR A 254 -4.78 0.11 22.26
N SER A 255 -5.57 1.05 22.79
CA SER A 255 -6.98 1.25 22.45
C SER A 255 -7.14 2.34 21.38
N THR A 256 -8.29 3.03 21.35
CA THR A 256 -8.57 4.16 20.45
C THR A 256 -8.80 5.45 21.22
N PHE A 257 -8.71 6.59 20.51
CA PHE A 257 -9.05 7.91 21.06
C PHE A 257 -10.45 8.34 20.64
N THR A 258 -11.20 8.88 21.58
CA THR A 258 -12.51 9.51 21.30
C THR A 258 -12.36 10.74 20.40
N SER A 259 -13.46 11.16 19.75
CA SER A 259 -13.49 12.40 18.96
C SER A 259 -13.13 13.64 19.79
N GLY A 260 -13.57 13.68 21.06
CA GLY A 260 -13.20 14.71 22.03
C GLY A 260 -11.71 14.73 22.35
N ALA A 261 -11.11 13.56 22.61
CA ALA A 261 -9.66 13.44 22.82
C ALA A 261 -8.86 13.95 21.62
N ARG A 262 -9.28 13.60 20.40
CA ARG A 262 -8.66 14.08 19.16
C ARG A 262 -8.83 15.59 18.97
N ALA A 263 -9.96 16.17 19.38
CA ALA A 263 -10.17 17.61 19.34
C ALA A 263 -9.19 18.36 20.26
N VAL A 264 -9.01 17.88 21.50
CA VAL A 264 -8.04 18.46 22.45
C VAL A 264 -6.63 18.51 21.84
N ALA A 265 -6.17 17.43 21.22
CA ALA A 265 -4.84 17.39 20.60
C ALA A 265 -4.69 18.37 19.42
N ARG A 266 -5.75 18.58 18.62
CA ARG A 266 -5.74 19.54 17.49
C ARG A 266 -5.82 20.99 17.93
N ASP A 267 -6.64 21.28 18.94
CA ASP A 267 -6.96 22.66 19.34
C ASP A 267 -5.89 23.26 20.26
N THR A 268 -4.91 22.45 20.67
CA THR A 268 -3.80 22.91 21.51
C THR A 268 -2.78 23.70 20.69
N ALA A 269 -2.79 25.02 20.82
CA ALA A 269 -1.95 25.90 20.00
C ALA A 269 -0.47 26.03 20.47
N HIS A 270 -0.15 25.62 21.69
CA HIS A 270 1.15 25.92 22.32
C HIS A 270 2.22 24.83 22.17
N TYR A 271 1.83 23.62 21.74
CA TYR A 271 2.75 22.50 21.47
C TYR A 271 2.09 21.51 20.53
N THR A 272 2.91 20.72 19.83
CA THR A 272 2.43 19.66 18.94
C THR A 272 2.16 18.40 19.76
N LEU A 273 0.89 17.98 19.82
CA LEU A 273 0.46 16.74 20.46
C LEU A 273 -0.02 15.73 19.42
N ILE A 274 0.70 14.61 19.29
CA ILE A 274 0.35 13.51 18.38
C ILE A 274 -0.31 12.38 19.18
N LEU A 275 -1.42 11.86 18.67
CA LEU A 275 -2.11 10.70 19.25
C LEU A 275 -1.85 9.48 18.36
N ILE A 276 -1.38 8.37 18.94
CA ILE A 276 -1.13 7.11 18.25
C ILE A 276 -1.96 6.02 18.91
N ASP A 277 -3.02 5.57 18.24
CA ASP A 277 -3.82 4.43 18.69
C ASP A 277 -3.15 3.09 18.34
N GLY A 278 -3.70 1.99 18.87
CA GLY A 278 -2.99 0.71 18.83
C GLY A 278 -2.85 0.14 17.41
N GLN A 279 -3.85 0.37 16.55
CA GLN A 279 -3.80 -0.02 15.13
C GLN A 279 -2.74 0.78 14.37
N ARG A 280 -2.67 2.11 14.61
CA ARG A 280 -1.61 2.94 14.04
C ARG A 280 -0.23 2.54 14.57
N LEU A 281 -0.11 2.23 15.85
CA LEU A 281 1.14 1.76 16.46
C LEU A 281 1.63 0.47 15.81
N ALA A 282 0.74 -0.52 15.63
CA ALA A 282 1.08 -1.78 14.97
C ALA A 282 1.52 -1.58 13.52
N SER A 283 0.83 -0.69 12.79
CA SER A 283 1.22 -0.33 11.42
C SER A 283 2.60 0.33 11.35
N LEU A 284 2.89 1.24 12.28
CA LEU A 284 4.21 1.89 12.38
C LEU A 284 5.31 0.90 12.77
N MET A 285 5.03 -0.05 13.66
CA MET A 285 5.97 -1.12 13.99
C MET A 285 6.29 -1.97 12.77
N PHE A 286 5.29 -2.34 11.97
CA PHE A 286 5.49 -3.06 10.71
C PHE A 286 6.33 -2.24 9.71
N GLU A 287 5.93 -1.00 9.45
CA GLU A 287 6.57 -0.10 8.47
C GLU A 287 8.05 0.17 8.78
N TYR A 288 8.39 0.32 10.06
CA TYR A 288 9.75 0.65 10.52
C TYR A 288 10.53 -0.57 11.04
N GLY A 289 10.05 -1.79 10.80
CA GLY A 289 10.80 -3.02 11.08
C GLY A 289 10.94 -3.36 12.58
N VAL A 290 10.03 -2.87 13.44
CA VAL A 290 10.06 -3.12 14.88
C VAL A 290 9.26 -4.38 15.20
N GLY A 291 9.94 -5.42 15.68
CA GLY A 291 9.29 -6.68 16.05
C GLY A 291 8.85 -7.54 14.87
N VAL A 292 9.34 -7.25 13.66
CA VAL A 292 9.07 -8.01 12.43
C VAL A 292 10.36 -8.41 11.73
N GLN A 293 10.28 -9.42 10.87
CA GLN A 293 11.38 -9.90 10.03
C GLN A 293 10.88 -10.18 8.62
N VAL A 294 11.77 -10.04 7.62
CA VAL A 294 11.46 -10.38 6.24
C VAL A 294 11.41 -11.90 6.10
N ASP A 295 10.23 -12.45 5.82
CA ASP A 295 10.04 -13.90 5.56
C ASP A 295 10.60 -14.30 4.18
N ARG A 296 10.27 -13.52 3.12
CA ARG A 296 10.72 -13.79 1.74
C ARG A 296 10.72 -12.54 0.88
N THR A 297 11.46 -12.59 -0.24
CA THR A 297 11.47 -11.54 -1.27
C THR A 297 11.00 -12.10 -2.61
N VAL A 298 10.01 -11.45 -3.22
CA VAL A 298 9.53 -11.77 -4.57
C VAL A 298 10.14 -10.79 -5.57
N VAL A 299 10.85 -11.29 -6.58
CA VAL A 299 11.50 -10.47 -7.61
C VAL A 299 10.75 -10.59 -8.92
N VAL A 300 10.13 -9.49 -9.37
CA VAL A 300 9.49 -9.37 -10.68
C VAL A 300 10.43 -8.68 -11.64
N LYS A 301 10.67 -9.26 -12.83
CA LYS A 301 11.54 -8.70 -13.85
C LYS A 301 10.72 -8.03 -14.95
N LYS A 302 11.09 -6.81 -15.32
CA LYS A 302 10.54 -6.09 -16.47
C LYS A 302 11.51 -6.21 -17.65
N LEU A 303 10.96 -6.28 -18.85
CA LEU A 303 11.76 -6.22 -20.07
C LEU A 303 12.35 -4.81 -20.21
N ASP A 304 13.66 -4.71 -20.33
CA ASP A 304 14.34 -3.47 -20.67
C ASP A 304 14.15 -3.20 -22.17
N GLN A 305 13.22 -2.31 -22.52
CA GLN A 305 12.91 -2.06 -23.92
C GLN A 305 14.06 -1.32 -24.63
N ASP A 306 14.73 -0.40 -23.94
CA ASP A 306 15.82 0.42 -24.50
C ASP A 306 17.03 -0.44 -24.87
N PHE A 307 17.34 -1.44 -24.04
CA PHE A 307 18.39 -2.41 -24.35
C PHE A 307 18.16 -3.10 -25.70
N PHE A 308 16.93 -3.52 -26.00
CA PHE A 308 16.66 -4.23 -27.24
C PHE A 308 16.40 -3.33 -28.44
N ASP A 309 15.95 -2.08 -28.23
CA ASP A 309 15.82 -1.11 -29.32
C ASP A 309 17.21 -0.69 -29.86
N SER A 310 18.29 -1.06 -29.16
CA SER A 310 19.68 -0.91 -29.62
C SER A 310 20.17 -2.01 -30.59
N PHE A 311 19.36 -3.05 -30.87
CA PHE A 311 19.66 -4.15 -31.80
C PHE A 311 18.62 -4.24 -32.92
#